data_AF-A0A9E7L9T1-F1
#
_entry.id   AF-A0A9E7L9T1-F1
#
_cell.length_a   1.000
_cell.length_b   1.000
_cell.length_c   1.000
_cell.angle_alpha   90.00
_cell.angle_beta   90.00
_cell.angle_gamma   90.00
#
_symmetry.space_group_name_H-M   'P 1'
#
loop_
_entity.id
_entity.type
_entity.pdbx_description
1 polymer ?
#
loop_
_entity_poly.entity_id
_entity_poly.type
_entity_poly.pdbx_seq_one_letter_code
_entity_poly.pdbx_strand_id
1 'polypeptide(L)'
;MISAGYGMECVRVFKTMRKSFVDESVRRLGFERLTQSQIHKFEWEALESKIRDWLAAAPVAFRALFTGERLLCDRVFAGSDSIRESCFADVTRDAAARFLAFPELVARLKRSPEKLFRILDLHNAVAELWPDIESMFRFESTAAIRKQAVNSLLRLTEVARSSLAEFEAAIQRDASRSLITVGDVHPLTRYVMNYLVFLANYQQTLADIFADLAFEPPSPLPESFFDAAEAASGSISVRIAWLVLVLICKLDVKAELYREVALSYLFLANNIQFIVRKVKESKLRLLLGDLWVARHEAKARHHAASCERLAWSKVAATVPADTSAELDAREA
;
A
#
# COMPACT_ATOMS: atom_id res chain seq x y z
N MET A 1 40.77 -11.87 -34.48
CA MET A 1 41.38 -10.98 -33.45
C MET A 1 41.90 -11.77 -32.26
N ILE A 2 41.07 -12.55 -31.57
CA ILE A 2 41.50 -13.38 -30.42
C ILE A 2 42.57 -14.42 -30.85
N SER A 3 42.32 -15.15 -31.94
CA SER A 3 43.31 -16.09 -32.53
C SER A 3 44.59 -15.43 -33.05
N ALA A 4 44.58 -14.10 -33.23
CA ALA A 4 45.71 -13.32 -33.71
C ALA A 4 46.47 -12.61 -32.56
N GLY A 5 46.17 -12.93 -31.30
CA GLY A 5 46.85 -12.38 -30.12
C GLY A 5 46.26 -11.07 -29.56
N TYR A 6 45.34 -10.41 -30.27
CA TYR A 6 44.75 -9.12 -29.88
C TYR A 6 43.51 -9.23 -28.98
N GLY A 7 43.45 -10.26 -28.13
CA GLY A 7 42.28 -10.54 -27.29
C GLY A 7 42.01 -9.44 -26.25
N MET A 8 43.08 -8.91 -25.64
CA MET A 8 42.98 -7.89 -24.59
C MET A 8 42.51 -6.54 -25.14
N GLU A 9 43.03 -6.13 -26.30
CA GLU A 9 42.62 -4.91 -27.00
C GLU A 9 41.16 -5.01 -27.45
N CYS A 10 40.76 -6.16 -28.00
CA CYS A 10 39.38 -6.45 -28.39
C CYS A 10 38.41 -6.25 -27.22
N VAL A 11 38.71 -6.86 -26.07
CA VAL A 11 37.88 -6.77 -24.85
C VAL A 11 37.82 -5.34 -24.35
N ARG A 12 38.94 -4.62 -24.35
CA ARG A 12 39.01 -3.23 -23.88
C ARG A 12 38.12 -2.32 -24.73
N VAL A 13 38.27 -2.36 -26.05
CA VAL A 13 37.48 -1.54 -26.99
C VAL A 13 36.00 -1.91 -26.89
N PHE A 14 35.68 -3.20 -26.83
CA PHE A 14 34.30 -3.67 -26.65
C PHE A 14 33.66 -3.09 -25.39
N LYS A 15 34.34 -3.22 -24.23
CA LYS A 15 33.85 -2.70 -22.95
C LYS A 15 33.60 -1.19 -23.01
N THR A 16 34.54 -0.41 -23.54
CA THR A 16 34.41 1.05 -23.65
C THR A 16 33.21 1.45 -24.52
N MET A 17 33.08 0.85 -25.70
CA MET A 17 32.00 1.19 -26.63
C MET A 17 30.63 0.77 -26.10
N ARG A 18 30.51 -0.45 -25.56
CA ARG A 18 29.24 -0.94 -25.00
C ARG A 18 28.83 -0.20 -23.74
N LYS A 19 29.78 0.15 -22.86
CA LYS A 19 29.49 0.99 -21.69
C LYS A 19 28.94 2.36 -22.10
N SER A 20 29.56 3.01 -23.08
CA SER A 20 29.05 4.27 -23.63
C SER A 20 27.65 4.13 -24.22
N PHE A 21 27.38 3.05 -24.97
CA PHE A 21 26.06 2.74 -25.51
C PHE A 21 25.00 2.53 -24.41
N VAL A 22 25.33 1.79 -23.36
CA VAL A 22 24.44 1.57 -22.22
C VAL A 22 24.16 2.89 -21.49
N ASP A 23 25.19 3.68 -21.19
CA ASP A 23 25.02 4.97 -20.50
C ASP A 23 24.19 5.98 -21.33
N GLU A 24 24.35 5.99 -22.65
CA GLU A 24 23.50 6.78 -23.56
C GLU A 24 22.06 6.26 -23.60
N SER A 25 21.87 4.94 -23.68
CA SER A 25 20.54 4.32 -23.70
C SER A 25 19.78 4.59 -22.41
N VAL A 26 20.45 4.51 -21.26
CA VAL A 26 19.86 4.82 -19.95
C VAL A 26 19.43 6.29 -19.87
N ARG A 27 20.24 7.21 -20.40
CA ARG A 27 19.85 8.64 -20.49
C ARG A 27 18.63 8.85 -21.38
N ARG A 28 18.53 8.13 -22.50
CA ARG A 28 17.36 8.18 -23.41
C ARG A 28 16.09 7.61 -22.80
N LEU A 29 16.21 6.66 -21.87
CA LEU A 29 15.07 6.17 -21.08
C LEU A 29 14.56 7.20 -20.05
N GLY A 30 15.20 8.37 -19.95
CA GLY A 30 14.81 9.42 -19.01
C GLY A 30 15.27 9.17 -17.57
N PHE A 31 16.09 8.13 -17.33
CA PHE A 31 16.61 7.85 -16.01
C PHE A 31 17.84 8.73 -15.70
N GLU A 32 17.66 9.68 -14.80
CA GLU A 32 18.72 10.55 -14.31
C GLU A 32 19.46 9.92 -13.13
N ARG A 33 20.77 10.16 -13.06
CA ARG A 33 21.56 9.79 -11.89
C ARG A 33 21.26 10.75 -10.74
N LEU A 34 20.54 10.25 -9.74
CA LEU A 34 20.19 11.00 -8.54
C LEU A 34 21.02 10.54 -7.32
N THR A 35 21.42 11.49 -6.50
CA THR A 35 22.07 11.26 -5.20
C THR A 35 21.09 11.51 -4.06
N GLN A 36 21.36 10.96 -2.87
CA GLN A 36 20.50 11.14 -1.70
C GLN A 36 20.25 12.63 -1.37
N SER A 37 21.26 13.49 -1.52
CA SER A 37 21.14 14.92 -1.21
C SER A 37 20.27 15.68 -2.23
N GLN A 38 20.19 15.20 -3.47
CA GLN A 38 19.29 15.76 -4.49
C GLN A 38 17.86 15.33 -4.23
N ILE A 39 17.63 14.07 -3.88
CA ILE A 39 16.28 13.53 -3.64
C ILE A 39 15.60 14.23 -2.46
N HIS A 40 16.33 14.55 -1.39
CA HIS A 40 15.78 15.30 -0.25
C HIS A 40 15.41 16.75 -0.56
N LYS A 41 15.94 17.33 -1.65
CA LYS A 41 15.65 18.72 -2.04
C LYS A 41 14.42 18.84 -2.93
N PHE A 42 13.92 17.73 -3.48
CA PHE A 42 12.74 17.76 -4.32
C PHE A 42 11.47 17.90 -3.49
N GLU A 43 10.55 18.73 -3.97
CA GLU A 43 9.14 18.66 -3.58
C GLU A 43 8.55 17.30 -3.98
N TRP A 44 7.53 16.87 -3.24
CA TRP A 44 6.94 15.54 -3.45
C TRP A 44 6.43 15.33 -4.88
N GLU A 45 5.80 16.34 -5.49
CA GLU A 45 5.27 16.24 -6.86
C GLU A 45 6.37 15.97 -7.90
N ALA A 46 7.52 16.66 -7.76
CA ALA A 46 8.67 16.45 -8.64
C ALA A 46 9.28 15.06 -8.44
N LEU A 47 9.35 14.60 -7.19
CA LEU A 47 9.83 13.26 -6.87
C LEU A 47 8.89 12.17 -7.38
N GLU A 48 7.57 12.37 -7.26
CA GLU A 48 6.58 11.43 -7.78
C GLU A 48 6.73 11.25 -9.29
N SER A 49 6.99 12.34 -10.02
CA SER A 49 7.32 12.26 -11.46
C SER A 49 8.55 11.39 -11.71
N LYS A 50 9.64 11.58 -10.94
CA LYS A 50 10.86 10.78 -11.09
C LYS A 50 10.64 9.30 -10.75
N ILE A 51 9.77 9.01 -9.78
CA ILE A 51 9.37 7.63 -9.46
C ILE A 51 8.63 7.01 -10.66
N ARG A 52 7.71 7.76 -11.29
CA ARG A 52 7.00 7.29 -12.49
C ARG A 52 7.95 7.06 -13.68
N ASP A 53 8.89 7.97 -13.88
CA ASP A 53 9.93 7.82 -14.91
C ASP A 53 10.75 6.56 -14.67
N TRP A 54 11.14 6.29 -13.42
CA TRP A 54 11.84 5.06 -13.04
C TRP A 54 10.97 3.82 -13.28
N LEU A 55 9.69 3.85 -12.89
CA LEU A 55 8.75 2.74 -13.08
C LEU A 55 8.56 2.39 -14.56
N ALA A 56 8.59 3.39 -15.45
CA ALA A 56 8.54 3.18 -16.89
C ALA A 56 9.87 2.68 -17.46
N ALA A 57 10.99 3.23 -16.98
CA ALA A 57 12.33 2.94 -17.51
C ALA A 57 12.89 1.59 -17.04
N ALA A 58 12.66 1.19 -15.79
CA ALA A 58 13.29 0.02 -15.19
C ALA A 58 12.94 -1.29 -15.93
N PRO A 59 11.67 -1.59 -16.27
CA PRO A 59 11.34 -2.79 -17.02
C PRO A 59 12.04 -2.85 -18.39
N VAL A 60 12.10 -1.72 -19.09
CA VAL A 60 12.78 -1.62 -20.39
C VAL A 60 14.29 -1.81 -20.23
N ALA A 61 14.89 -1.21 -19.20
CA ALA A 61 16.31 -1.35 -18.92
C ALA A 61 16.68 -2.82 -18.62
N PHE A 62 15.93 -3.50 -17.75
CA PHE A 62 16.24 -4.87 -17.37
C PHE A 62 15.88 -5.90 -18.45
N ARG A 63 14.68 -5.83 -19.04
CA ARG A 63 14.19 -6.87 -19.97
C ARG A 63 14.64 -6.68 -21.41
N ALA A 64 15.04 -5.47 -21.81
CA ALA A 64 15.50 -5.20 -23.18
C ALA A 64 16.97 -4.82 -23.23
N LEU A 65 17.41 -3.78 -22.51
CA LEU A 65 18.78 -3.28 -22.63
C LEU A 65 19.80 -4.27 -22.04
N PHE A 66 19.66 -4.65 -20.77
CA PHE A 66 20.62 -5.53 -20.11
C PHE A 66 20.54 -6.97 -20.65
N THR A 67 19.34 -7.48 -20.94
CA THR A 67 19.17 -8.75 -21.66
C THR A 67 19.85 -8.71 -23.04
N GLY A 68 19.74 -7.59 -23.77
CA GLY A 68 20.44 -7.41 -25.04
C GLY A 68 21.96 -7.44 -24.90
N GLU A 69 22.52 -6.76 -23.90
CA GLU A 69 23.97 -6.82 -23.61
C GLU A 69 24.42 -8.23 -23.23
N ARG A 70 23.60 -8.96 -22.47
CA ARG A 70 23.87 -10.34 -22.09
C ARG A 70 24.00 -11.22 -23.33
N LEU A 71 22.99 -11.20 -24.21
CA LEU A 71 22.99 -11.96 -25.46
C LEU A 71 24.15 -11.58 -26.38
N LEU A 72 24.51 -10.29 -26.43
CA LEU A 72 25.63 -9.83 -27.23
C LEU A 72 26.96 -10.37 -26.69
N CYS A 73 27.18 -10.33 -25.37
CA CYS A 73 28.36 -10.90 -24.74
C CYS A 73 28.42 -12.42 -24.96
N ASP A 74 27.29 -13.12 -24.83
CA ASP A 74 27.15 -14.56 -25.11
C ASP A 74 27.56 -14.92 -26.55
N ARG A 75 27.20 -14.09 -27.54
CA ARG A 75 27.55 -14.31 -28.94
C ARG A 75 29.00 -13.96 -29.27
N VAL A 76 29.49 -12.80 -28.82
CA VAL A 76 30.83 -12.29 -29.20
C VAL A 76 31.94 -13.07 -28.51
N PHE A 77 31.73 -13.51 -27.27
CA PHE A 77 32.74 -14.20 -26.46
C PHE A 77 32.36 -15.64 -26.14
N ALA A 78 31.66 -16.32 -27.07
CA ALA A 78 31.20 -17.70 -26.90
C ALA A 78 32.33 -18.70 -26.56
N GLY A 79 33.59 -18.38 -26.91
CA GLY A 79 34.75 -19.23 -26.63
C GLY A 79 35.36 -19.09 -25.23
N SER A 80 34.88 -18.17 -24.38
CA SER A 80 35.39 -18.01 -23.01
C SER A 80 34.36 -17.40 -22.07
N ASP A 81 33.87 -18.23 -21.16
CA ASP A 81 32.93 -17.82 -20.11
C ASP A 81 33.51 -16.69 -19.25
N SER A 82 34.78 -16.77 -18.84
CA SER A 82 35.43 -15.75 -18.01
C SER A 82 35.44 -14.37 -18.67
N ILE A 83 35.81 -14.31 -19.96
CA ILE A 83 35.86 -13.04 -20.71
C ILE A 83 34.45 -12.49 -20.90
N ARG A 84 33.51 -13.36 -21.28
CA ARG A 84 32.11 -13.01 -21.45
C ARG A 84 31.50 -12.39 -20.20
N GLU A 85 31.67 -13.05 -19.05
CA GLU A 85 31.13 -12.56 -17.77
C GLU A 85 31.79 -11.25 -17.34
N SER A 86 33.11 -11.14 -17.52
CA SER A 86 33.83 -9.90 -17.23
C SER A 86 33.35 -8.73 -18.10
N CYS A 87 33.14 -8.96 -19.40
CA CYS A 87 32.59 -7.98 -20.33
C CYS A 87 31.19 -7.53 -19.93
N PHE A 88 30.28 -8.48 -19.73
CA PHE A 88 28.90 -8.19 -19.35
C PHE A 88 28.84 -7.39 -18.03
N ALA A 89 29.57 -7.84 -17.02
CA ALA A 89 29.60 -7.18 -15.72
C ALA A 89 30.16 -5.75 -15.82
N ASP A 90 31.27 -5.52 -16.53
CA ASP A 90 31.86 -4.18 -16.63
C ASP A 90 30.99 -3.20 -17.42
N VAL A 91 30.22 -3.68 -18.38
CA VAL A 91 29.32 -2.86 -19.20
C VAL A 91 28.06 -2.49 -18.44
N THR A 92 27.47 -3.42 -17.68
CA THR A 92 26.12 -3.22 -17.11
C THR A 92 26.11 -2.88 -15.61
N ARG A 93 27.17 -3.22 -14.85
CA ARG A 93 27.18 -3.12 -13.38
C ARG A 93 26.82 -1.74 -12.87
N ASP A 94 27.45 -0.69 -13.38
CA ASP A 94 27.23 0.66 -12.88
C ASP A 94 25.80 1.14 -13.19
N ALA A 95 25.27 0.82 -14.38
CA ALA A 95 23.93 1.20 -14.77
C ALA A 95 22.87 0.45 -13.94
N ALA A 96 22.99 -0.88 -13.84
CA ALA A 96 22.07 -1.72 -13.08
C ALA A 96 22.08 -1.35 -11.58
N ALA A 97 23.26 -1.11 -11.00
CA ALA A 97 23.38 -0.68 -9.62
C ALA A 97 22.69 0.67 -9.37
N ARG A 98 22.77 1.63 -10.32
CA ARG A 98 22.06 2.91 -10.21
C ARG A 98 20.54 2.75 -10.25
N PHE A 99 20.01 1.92 -11.16
CA PHE A 99 18.58 1.64 -11.20
C PHE A 99 18.09 1.04 -9.88
N LEU A 100 18.81 0.07 -9.34
CA LEU A 100 18.41 -0.61 -8.10
C LEU A 100 18.69 0.23 -6.85
N ALA A 101 19.64 1.18 -6.88
CA ALA A 101 19.84 2.10 -5.78
C ALA A 101 18.67 3.09 -5.63
N PHE A 102 18.03 3.50 -6.73
CA PHE A 102 16.99 4.54 -6.68
C PHE A 102 15.83 4.23 -5.73
N PRO A 103 15.18 3.04 -5.77
CA PRO A 103 14.12 2.70 -4.82
C PRO A 103 14.58 2.76 -3.36
N GLU A 104 15.83 2.37 -3.06
CA GLU A 104 16.40 2.48 -1.72
C GLU A 104 16.56 3.94 -1.29
N LEU A 105 16.98 4.83 -2.19
CA LEU A 105 17.11 6.26 -1.88
C LEU A 105 15.74 6.89 -1.57
N VAL A 106 14.69 6.48 -2.31
CA VAL A 106 13.30 6.91 -2.07
C VAL A 106 12.78 6.38 -0.74
N ALA A 107 13.09 5.12 -0.40
CA ALA A 107 12.70 4.49 0.87
C ALA A 107 13.25 5.25 2.10
N ARG A 108 14.39 5.94 1.97
CA ARG A 108 15.00 6.72 3.06
C ARG A 108 14.33 8.07 3.33
N LEU A 109 13.34 8.47 2.55
CA LEU A 109 12.68 9.77 2.71
C LEU A 109 11.69 9.78 3.87
N LYS A 110 11.30 11.00 4.28
CA LYS A 110 10.29 11.19 5.31
C LYS A 110 8.98 10.49 4.91
N ARG A 111 8.54 9.60 5.79
CA ARG A 111 7.32 8.80 5.69
C ARG A 111 6.09 9.69 5.70
N SER A 112 5.10 9.32 4.91
CA SER A 112 3.73 9.80 5.04
C SER A 112 2.78 8.79 4.38
N PRO A 113 1.51 8.74 4.80
CA PRO A 113 0.52 7.82 4.23
C PRO A 113 0.42 7.98 2.69
N GLU A 114 0.46 9.20 2.18
CA GLU A 114 0.32 9.50 0.75
C GLU A 114 1.47 8.90 -0.08
N LYS A 115 2.67 8.82 0.51
CA LYS A 115 3.85 8.27 -0.14
C LYS A 115 3.85 6.74 -0.20
N LEU A 116 3.07 6.08 0.66
CA LEU A 116 3.03 4.61 0.74
C LEU A 116 2.71 4.00 -0.62
N PHE A 117 1.75 4.56 -1.37
CA PHE A 117 1.34 3.99 -2.65
C PHE A 117 2.49 3.94 -3.67
N ARG A 118 3.33 4.98 -3.71
CA ARG A 118 4.53 4.98 -4.57
C ARG A 118 5.61 4.03 -4.09
N ILE A 119 5.73 3.82 -2.77
CA ILE A 119 6.62 2.79 -2.21
C ILE A 119 6.14 1.39 -2.62
N LEU A 120 4.82 1.14 -2.59
CA LEU A 120 4.23 -0.13 -3.03
C LEU A 120 4.43 -0.35 -4.54
N ASP A 121 4.27 0.68 -5.37
CA ASP A 121 4.56 0.60 -6.81
C ASP A 121 6.02 0.21 -7.07
N LEU A 122 6.96 0.85 -6.37
CA LEU A 122 8.39 0.53 -6.47
C LEU A 122 8.69 -0.89 -6.00
N HIS A 123 8.10 -1.32 -4.88
CA HIS A 123 8.27 -2.67 -4.36
C HIS A 123 7.79 -3.70 -5.39
N ASN A 124 6.59 -3.51 -5.92
CA ASN A 124 6.00 -4.40 -6.92
C ASN A 124 6.88 -4.48 -8.17
N ALA A 125 7.35 -3.34 -8.69
CA ALA A 125 8.21 -3.30 -9.87
C ALA A 125 9.56 -4.02 -9.63
N VAL A 126 10.20 -3.84 -8.48
CA VAL A 126 11.46 -4.57 -8.18
C VAL A 126 11.18 -6.07 -8.02
N ALA A 127 10.08 -6.45 -7.39
CA ALA A 127 9.69 -7.85 -7.20
C ALA A 127 9.41 -8.56 -8.53
N GLU A 128 8.70 -7.89 -9.45
CA GLU A 128 8.45 -8.40 -10.81
C GLU A 128 9.71 -8.54 -11.66
N LEU A 129 10.74 -7.72 -11.40
CA LEU A 129 12.03 -7.79 -12.08
C LEU A 129 13.00 -8.77 -11.42
N TRP A 130 12.73 -9.22 -10.20
CA TRP A 130 13.65 -10.06 -9.44
C TRP A 130 14.05 -11.35 -10.19
N PRO A 131 13.14 -12.13 -10.81
CA PRO A 131 13.52 -13.34 -11.55
C PRO A 131 14.46 -13.05 -12.74
N ASP A 132 14.22 -11.93 -13.43
CA ASP A 132 15.07 -11.48 -14.54
C ASP A 132 16.46 -11.06 -14.03
N ILE A 133 16.51 -10.34 -12.91
CA ILE A 133 17.76 -9.91 -12.27
C ILE A 133 18.56 -11.12 -11.77
N GLU A 134 17.90 -12.06 -11.09
CA GLU A 134 18.54 -13.24 -10.52
C GLU A 134 19.18 -14.11 -11.61
N SER A 135 18.44 -14.36 -12.69
CA SER A 135 18.92 -15.15 -13.82
C SER A 135 20.04 -14.47 -14.60
N MET A 136 19.92 -13.16 -14.84
CA MET A 136 20.88 -12.38 -15.64
C MET A 136 22.21 -12.11 -14.90
N PHE A 137 22.16 -11.91 -13.58
CA PHE A 137 23.32 -11.57 -12.73
C PHE A 137 23.77 -12.72 -11.83
N ARG A 138 23.68 -13.96 -12.34
CA ARG A 138 23.95 -15.20 -11.59
C ARG A 138 25.40 -15.40 -11.12
N PHE A 139 26.37 -14.73 -11.74
CA PHE A 139 27.79 -14.92 -11.43
C PHE A 139 28.26 -14.07 -10.24
N GLU A 140 29.36 -14.48 -9.61
CA GLU A 140 29.92 -13.80 -8.43
C GLU A 140 30.38 -12.37 -8.75
N SER A 141 30.90 -12.14 -9.97
CA SER A 141 31.30 -10.81 -10.47
C SER A 141 30.15 -9.79 -10.50
N THR A 142 28.90 -10.26 -10.43
CA THR A 142 27.66 -9.46 -10.42
C THR A 142 26.83 -9.66 -9.16
N ALA A 143 27.33 -10.38 -8.15
CA ALA A 143 26.59 -10.67 -6.91
C ALA A 143 26.14 -9.39 -6.16
N ALA A 144 26.93 -8.31 -6.25
CA ALA A 144 26.57 -7.01 -5.68
C ALA A 144 25.25 -6.44 -6.23
N ILE A 145 24.91 -6.73 -7.50
CA ILE A 145 23.68 -6.25 -8.15
C ILE A 145 22.47 -7.00 -7.58
N ARG A 146 22.55 -8.33 -7.46
CA ARG A 146 21.52 -9.15 -6.81
C ARG A 146 21.31 -8.70 -5.36
N LYS A 147 22.40 -8.51 -4.61
CA LYS A 147 22.35 -7.99 -3.24
C LYS A 147 21.68 -6.62 -3.16
N GLN A 148 21.96 -5.72 -4.10
CA GLN A 148 21.33 -4.41 -4.17
C GLN A 148 19.82 -4.49 -4.42
N ALA A 149 19.36 -5.37 -5.30
CA ALA A 149 17.93 -5.60 -5.54
C ALA A 149 17.21 -6.13 -4.29
N VAL A 150 17.79 -7.14 -3.63
CA VAL A 150 17.24 -7.68 -2.38
C VAL A 150 17.20 -6.63 -1.28
N ASN A 151 18.28 -5.87 -1.09
CA ASN A 151 18.31 -4.78 -0.11
C ASN A 151 17.23 -3.73 -0.39
N SER A 152 16.98 -3.42 -1.66
CA SER A 152 15.95 -2.45 -2.05
C SER A 152 14.56 -2.96 -1.71
N LEU A 153 14.25 -4.23 -2.00
CA LEU A 153 13.00 -4.87 -1.58
C LEU A 153 12.83 -4.82 -0.06
N LEU A 154 13.84 -5.25 0.71
CA LEU A 154 13.78 -5.26 2.17
C LEU A 154 13.53 -3.85 2.74
N ARG A 155 14.18 -2.83 2.19
CA ARG A 155 13.98 -1.43 2.62
C ARG A 155 12.60 -0.90 2.27
N LEU A 156 12.09 -1.19 1.08
CA LEU A 156 10.72 -0.81 0.70
C LEU A 156 9.68 -1.51 1.59
N THR A 157 9.89 -2.79 1.89
CA THR A 157 9.07 -3.57 2.83
C THR A 157 9.04 -2.96 4.22
N GLU A 158 10.21 -2.62 4.79
CA GLU A 158 10.31 -1.97 6.10
C GLU A 158 9.57 -0.61 6.12
N VAL A 159 9.71 0.18 5.06
CA VAL A 159 9.04 1.48 4.94
C VAL A 159 7.54 1.33 4.77
N ALA A 160 7.08 0.34 4.00
CA ALA A 160 5.66 0.05 3.83
C ALA A 160 5.01 -0.37 5.16
N ARG A 161 5.66 -1.29 5.89
CA ARG A 161 5.21 -1.76 7.21
C ARG A 161 5.13 -0.60 8.22
N SER A 162 6.19 0.20 8.31
CA SER A 162 6.23 1.35 9.23
C SER A 162 5.22 2.44 8.87
N SER A 163 5.02 2.73 7.57
CA SER A 163 4.02 3.72 7.13
C SER A 163 2.58 3.28 7.48
N LEU A 164 2.27 1.99 7.40
CA LEU A 164 0.97 1.47 7.82
C LEU A 164 0.76 1.58 9.34
N ALA A 165 1.81 1.32 10.13
CA ALA A 165 1.78 1.50 11.58
C ALA A 165 1.64 2.99 11.98
N GLU A 166 2.32 3.89 11.25
CA GLU A 166 2.15 5.34 11.44
C GLU A 166 0.74 5.80 11.09
N PHE A 167 0.14 5.26 10.03
CA PHE A 167 -1.24 5.51 9.66
C PHE A 167 -2.22 5.06 10.75
N GLU A 168 -2.06 3.84 11.29
CA GLU A 168 -2.84 3.38 12.44
C GLU A 168 -2.73 4.32 13.63
N ALA A 169 -1.49 4.68 14.00
CA ALA A 169 -1.22 5.57 15.12
C ALA A 169 -1.82 6.97 14.90
N ALA A 170 -1.86 7.46 13.66
CA ALA A 170 -2.49 8.73 13.31
C ALA A 170 -4.01 8.70 13.53
N ILE A 171 -4.68 7.59 13.20
CA ILE A 171 -6.12 7.40 13.47
C ILE A 171 -6.37 7.43 14.99
N GLN A 172 -5.57 6.69 15.76
CA GLN A 172 -5.72 6.60 17.22
C GLN A 172 -5.47 7.96 17.90
N ARG A 173 -4.46 8.70 17.45
CA ARG A 173 -4.09 10.01 18.02
C ARG A 173 -4.97 11.16 17.56
N ASP A 174 -5.88 10.94 16.60
CA ASP A 174 -6.75 12.00 16.10
C ASP A 174 -7.55 12.66 17.24
N ALA A 175 -7.17 13.88 17.60
CA ALA A 175 -7.77 14.66 18.68
C ALA A 175 -8.73 15.72 18.14
N SER A 176 -9.12 15.64 16.86
CA SER A 176 -10.02 16.60 16.24
C SER A 176 -11.34 16.67 17.02
N ARG A 177 -11.66 17.87 17.50
CA ARG A 177 -12.88 18.20 18.27
C ARG A 177 -13.96 18.82 17.39
N SER A 178 -13.88 18.67 16.07
CA SER A 178 -14.87 19.24 15.17
C SER A 178 -16.20 18.54 15.40
N LEU A 179 -17.07 19.15 16.21
CA LEU A 179 -18.48 18.81 16.26
C LEU A 179 -19.05 19.17 14.90
N ILE A 180 -19.29 18.16 14.08
CA ILE A 180 -19.90 18.36 12.78
C ILE A 180 -21.36 18.67 13.03
N THR A 181 -21.86 19.67 12.32
CA THR A 181 -23.27 20.04 12.28
C THR A 181 -24.12 18.79 12.03
N VAL A 182 -24.90 18.42 13.06
CA VAL A 182 -26.00 17.45 13.08
C VAL A 182 -25.74 16.17 12.24
N GLY A 183 -24.89 15.28 12.78
CA GLY A 183 -24.87 13.87 12.38
C GLY A 183 -24.24 13.51 11.04
N ASP A 184 -23.64 14.43 10.27
CA ASP A 184 -22.93 14.07 9.02
C ASP A 184 -21.70 13.17 9.26
N VAL A 185 -21.22 12.53 8.19
CA VAL A 185 -20.05 11.64 8.20
C VAL A 185 -18.79 12.41 8.60
N HIS A 186 -18.01 11.85 9.52
CA HIS A 186 -16.80 12.47 10.02
C HIS A 186 -15.71 12.58 8.94
N PRO A 187 -14.97 13.71 8.82
CA PRO A 187 -13.84 13.84 7.90
C PRO A 187 -12.80 12.73 8.07
N LEU A 188 -12.52 12.32 9.31
CA LEU A 188 -11.68 11.15 9.61
C LEU A 188 -12.19 9.88 8.93
N THR A 189 -13.50 9.60 9.01
CA THR A 189 -14.12 8.44 8.33
C THR A 189 -13.92 8.51 6.83
N ARG A 190 -14.13 9.69 6.23
CA ARG A 190 -13.92 9.92 4.79
C ARG A 190 -12.46 9.69 4.40
N TYR A 191 -11.51 10.25 5.15
CA TYR A 191 -10.08 10.11 4.91
C TYR A 191 -9.62 8.66 5.02
N VAL A 192 -9.91 8.00 6.15
CA VAL A 192 -9.47 6.62 6.40
C VAL A 192 -10.09 5.66 5.40
N MET A 193 -11.39 5.75 5.14
CA MET A 193 -12.02 4.84 4.19
C MET A 193 -11.54 5.05 2.75
N ASN A 194 -11.32 6.30 2.31
CA ASN A 194 -10.73 6.53 0.99
C ASN A 194 -9.32 5.94 0.90
N TYR A 195 -8.51 6.11 1.95
CA TYR A 195 -7.17 5.54 2.02
C TYR A 195 -7.20 4.00 1.94
N LEU A 196 -8.07 3.35 2.72
CA LEU A 196 -8.22 1.88 2.71
C LEU A 196 -8.75 1.37 1.37
N VAL A 197 -9.65 2.10 0.71
CA VAL A 197 -10.12 1.78 -0.65
C VAL A 197 -8.97 1.78 -1.65
N PHE A 198 -8.06 2.77 -1.59
CA PHE A 198 -6.86 2.77 -2.42
C PHE A 198 -5.91 1.63 -2.06
N LEU A 199 -5.71 1.38 -0.76
CA LEU A 199 -4.82 0.33 -0.27
C LEU A 199 -5.28 -1.07 -0.70
N ALA A 200 -6.59 -1.31 -0.80
CA ALA A 200 -7.15 -2.57 -1.27
C ALA A 200 -6.75 -2.93 -2.72
N ASN A 201 -6.34 -1.95 -3.54
CA ASN A 201 -5.79 -2.24 -4.87
C ASN A 201 -4.42 -2.94 -4.81
N TYR A 202 -3.70 -2.83 -3.70
CA TYR A 202 -2.39 -3.41 -3.46
C TYR A 202 -2.44 -4.68 -2.61
N GLN A 203 -3.60 -5.36 -2.54
CA GLN A 203 -3.80 -6.52 -1.66
C GLN A 203 -2.74 -7.63 -1.83
N GLN A 204 -2.30 -7.92 -3.07
CA GLN A 204 -1.29 -8.95 -3.33
C GLN A 204 0.09 -8.50 -2.85
N THR A 205 0.54 -7.31 -3.27
CA THR A 205 1.80 -6.72 -2.81
C THR A 205 1.88 -6.62 -1.29
N LEU A 206 0.76 -6.27 -0.64
CA LEU A 206 0.69 -6.21 0.82
C LEU A 206 0.70 -7.61 1.46
N ALA A 207 0.05 -8.60 0.86
CA ALA A 207 0.14 -9.98 1.32
C ALA A 207 1.60 -10.45 1.32
N ASP A 208 2.36 -10.16 0.26
CA ASP A 208 3.79 -10.49 0.18
C ASP A 208 4.62 -9.73 1.23
N ILE A 209 4.38 -8.42 1.37
CA ILE A 209 5.07 -7.56 2.36
C ILE A 209 4.82 -8.02 3.79
N PHE A 210 3.71 -8.69 4.10
CA PHE A 210 3.37 -9.13 5.46
C PHE A 210 3.38 -10.66 5.64
N ALA A 211 3.84 -11.43 4.64
CA ALA A 211 3.78 -12.89 4.66
C ALA A 211 4.54 -13.54 5.83
N ASP A 212 5.63 -12.92 6.28
CA ASP A 212 6.47 -13.30 7.42
C ASP A 212 5.97 -12.77 8.78
N LEU A 213 4.99 -11.87 8.79
CA LEU A 213 4.47 -11.24 9.98
C LEU A 213 3.01 -11.59 10.20
N ALA A 214 2.77 -12.64 10.99
CA ALA A 214 1.45 -12.90 11.54
C ALA A 214 0.95 -11.64 12.28
N PHE A 215 -0.24 -11.18 11.94
CA PHE A 215 -0.86 -10.07 12.67
C PHE A 215 -1.62 -10.63 13.85
N GLU A 216 -1.16 -10.29 15.06
CA GLU A 216 -1.87 -10.58 16.30
C GLU A 216 -2.50 -9.29 16.83
N PRO A 217 -3.83 -9.17 16.75
CA PRO A 217 -4.53 -8.01 17.27
C PRO A 217 -4.48 -7.99 18.81
N PRO A 218 -4.39 -6.81 19.45
CA PRO A 218 -4.33 -6.68 20.91
C PRO A 218 -5.58 -7.28 21.58
N SER A 219 -5.40 -8.14 22.58
CA SER A 219 -6.51 -8.67 23.40
C SER A 219 -6.78 -7.78 24.63
N PRO A 220 -8.03 -7.70 25.13
CA PRO A 220 -9.26 -8.32 24.61
C PRO A 220 -9.85 -7.56 23.42
N LEU A 221 -10.44 -8.29 22.47
CA LEU A 221 -11.08 -7.74 21.29
C LEU A 221 -12.60 -7.77 21.44
N PRO A 222 -13.34 -6.77 20.93
CA PRO A 222 -14.80 -6.83 20.87
C PRO A 222 -15.26 -8.00 19.98
N GLU A 223 -16.42 -8.58 20.27
CA GLU A 223 -17.04 -9.66 19.45
C GLU A 223 -17.08 -9.31 17.95
N SER A 224 -17.26 -8.03 17.61
CA SER A 224 -17.29 -7.53 16.24
C SER A 224 -15.98 -7.75 15.45
N PHE A 225 -14.87 -8.05 16.11
CA PHE A 225 -13.58 -8.28 15.48
C PHE A 225 -13.34 -9.74 15.07
N PHE A 226 -13.67 -10.69 15.94
CA PHE A 226 -13.37 -12.13 15.77
C PHE A 226 -14.02 -12.71 14.52
N ASP A 227 -15.19 -12.20 14.19
CA ASP A 227 -15.99 -12.60 13.03
C ASP A 227 -15.37 -12.29 11.66
N ALA A 228 -14.49 -11.27 11.58
CA ALA A 228 -13.70 -10.97 10.39
C ALA A 228 -12.43 -11.83 10.32
N ALA A 229 -11.92 -12.23 11.49
CA ALA A 229 -10.69 -12.98 11.64
C ALA A 229 -10.87 -14.47 11.36
N GLU A 230 -12.05 -15.05 11.66
CA GLU A 230 -12.35 -16.47 11.41
C GLU A 230 -12.28 -16.87 9.93
N ALA A 231 -12.50 -15.95 9.00
CA ALA A 231 -12.41 -16.21 7.56
C ALA A 231 -11.00 -16.00 6.97
N ALA A 232 -10.03 -15.46 7.74
CA ALA A 232 -8.89 -14.78 7.13
C ALA A 232 -7.56 -14.90 7.91
N SER A 233 -7.33 -15.97 8.68
CA SER A 233 -6.12 -16.13 9.53
C SER A 233 -4.81 -15.78 8.79
N GLY A 234 -4.05 -14.82 9.31
CA GLY A 234 -2.71 -14.44 8.83
C GLY A 234 -2.66 -13.51 7.61
N SER A 235 -3.81 -13.14 7.03
CA SER A 235 -3.85 -12.37 5.79
C SER A 235 -3.94 -10.85 6.00
N ILE A 236 -3.58 -10.08 4.95
CA ILE A 236 -3.76 -8.62 4.89
C ILE A 236 -5.21 -8.18 5.22
N SER A 237 -6.20 -9.05 4.99
CA SER A 237 -7.59 -8.82 5.35
C SER A 237 -7.79 -8.54 6.85
N VAL A 238 -7.09 -9.27 7.73
CA VAL A 238 -7.20 -9.05 9.19
C VAL A 238 -6.64 -7.69 9.59
N ARG A 239 -5.52 -7.27 8.96
CA ARG A 239 -4.93 -5.95 9.19
C ARG A 239 -5.85 -4.83 8.70
N ILE A 240 -6.50 -5.01 7.54
CA ILE A 240 -7.49 -4.06 7.02
C ILE A 240 -8.70 -4.00 7.95
N ALA A 241 -9.23 -5.14 8.39
CA ALA A 241 -10.33 -5.22 9.34
C ALA A 241 -9.99 -4.53 10.66
N TRP A 242 -8.76 -4.69 11.14
CA TRP A 242 -8.23 -3.97 12.30
C TRP A 242 -8.22 -2.47 12.12
N LEU A 243 -7.72 -1.96 11.00
CA LEU A 243 -7.73 -0.51 10.73
C LEU A 243 -9.16 0.06 10.70
N VAL A 244 -10.12 -0.68 10.14
CA VAL A 244 -11.53 -0.29 10.18
C VAL A 244 -12.08 -0.33 11.61
N LEU A 245 -11.73 -1.33 12.41
CA LEU A 245 -12.12 -1.37 13.82
C LEU A 245 -11.53 -0.19 14.60
N VAL A 246 -10.25 0.12 14.43
CA VAL A 246 -9.58 1.27 15.07
C VAL A 246 -10.32 2.57 14.74
N LEU A 247 -10.75 2.74 13.49
CA LEU A 247 -11.61 3.86 13.08
C LEU A 247 -12.95 3.84 13.82
N ILE A 248 -13.65 2.70 13.86
CA ILE A 248 -14.96 2.58 14.55
C ILE A 248 -14.83 2.92 16.04
N CYS A 249 -13.86 2.36 16.75
CA CYS A 249 -13.61 2.67 18.15
C CYS A 249 -13.31 4.15 18.36
N LYS A 250 -12.59 4.78 17.41
CA LYS A 250 -12.30 6.21 17.48
C LYS A 250 -13.55 7.08 17.29
N LEU A 251 -14.50 6.61 16.48
CA LEU A 251 -15.80 7.25 16.29
C LEU A 251 -16.69 7.09 17.52
N ASP A 252 -16.64 5.94 18.22
CA ASP A 252 -17.36 5.74 19.49
C ASP A 252 -16.93 6.78 20.53
N VAL A 253 -15.62 6.99 20.72
CA VAL A 253 -15.09 8.04 21.62
C VAL A 253 -15.53 9.45 21.19
N LYS A 254 -15.64 9.70 19.88
CA LYS A 254 -16.12 11.00 19.38
C LYS A 254 -17.63 11.18 19.57
N ALA A 255 -18.41 10.10 19.56
CA ALA A 255 -19.85 10.14 19.77
C ALA A 255 -20.21 10.60 21.19
N GLU A 256 -19.33 10.38 22.18
CA GLU A 256 -19.47 10.86 23.56
C GLU A 256 -19.43 12.39 23.69
N LEU A 257 -18.93 13.11 22.67
CA LEU A 257 -18.88 14.58 22.68
C LEU A 257 -20.26 15.22 22.46
N TYR A 258 -21.24 14.47 21.97
CA TYR A 258 -22.60 14.97 21.77
C TYR A 258 -23.36 14.99 23.10
N ARG A 259 -24.04 16.11 23.38
CA ARG A 259 -24.85 16.27 24.60
C ARG A 259 -26.10 15.39 24.59
N GLU A 260 -26.70 15.20 23.42
CA GLU A 260 -27.91 14.40 23.25
C GLU A 260 -27.56 13.01 22.78
N VAL A 261 -27.97 11.99 23.55
CA VAL A 261 -27.71 10.58 23.26
C VAL A 261 -28.27 10.16 21.88
N ALA A 262 -29.41 10.73 21.47
CA ALA A 262 -29.98 10.47 20.15
C ALA A 262 -29.03 10.93 19.02
N LEU A 263 -28.40 12.10 19.16
CA LEU A 263 -27.45 12.62 18.17
C LEU A 263 -26.16 11.78 18.12
N SER A 264 -25.69 11.25 19.27
CA SER A 264 -24.57 10.29 19.29
C SER A 264 -24.89 9.05 18.45
N TYR A 265 -26.09 8.49 18.60
CA TYR A 265 -26.51 7.31 17.83
C TYR A 265 -26.70 7.62 16.34
N LEU A 266 -27.23 8.79 15.99
CA LEU A 266 -27.34 9.22 14.59
C LEU A 266 -25.96 9.37 13.93
N PHE A 267 -25.01 9.98 14.65
CA PHE A 267 -23.63 10.11 14.19
C PHE A 267 -22.99 8.75 13.93
N LEU A 268 -23.13 7.79 14.86
CA LEU A 268 -22.60 6.44 14.68
C LEU A 268 -23.27 5.71 13.51
N ALA A 269 -24.59 5.79 13.39
CA ALA A 269 -25.34 5.18 12.28
C ALA A 269 -24.84 5.70 10.93
N ASN A 270 -24.71 7.01 10.77
CA ASN A 270 -24.28 7.62 9.51
C ASN A 270 -22.83 7.27 9.14
N ASN A 271 -21.92 7.27 10.11
CA ASN A 271 -20.53 6.91 9.86
C ASN A 271 -20.35 5.42 9.54
N ILE A 272 -21.00 4.52 10.28
CA ILE A 272 -20.93 3.08 10.01
C ILE A 272 -21.58 2.77 8.66
N GLN A 273 -22.72 3.38 8.34
CA GLN A 273 -23.36 3.19 7.03
C GLN A 273 -22.46 3.67 5.89
N PHE A 274 -21.72 4.77 6.07
CA PHE A 274 -20.74 5.24 5.10
C PHE A 274 -19.57 4.24 4.93
N ILE A 275 -19.04 3.71 6.03
CA ILE A 275 -17.99 2.68 6.01
C ILE A 275 -18.47 1.47 5.21
N VAL A 276 -19.64 0.93 5.54
CA VAL A 276 -20.25 -0.22 4.83
C VAL A 276 -20.38 0.07 3.35
N ARG A 277 -20.91 1.25 2.97
CA ARG A 277 -21.07 1.63 1.56
C ARG A 277 -19.73 1.61 0.83
N LYS A 278 -18.69 2.21 1.41
CA LYS A 278 -17.34 2.20 0.84
C LYS A 278 -16.76 0.80 0.70
N VAL A 279 -17.04 -0.09 1.65
CA VAL A 279 -16.63 -1.50 1.56
C VAL A 279 -17.35 -2.19 0.40
N LYS A 280 -18.68 -2.05 0.30
CA LYS A 280 -19.49 -2.64 -0.78
C LYS A 280 -19.07 -2.19 -2.18
N GLU A 281 -18.70 -0.91 -2.32
CA GLU A 281 -18.35 -0.28 -3.60
C GLU A 281 -16.89 -0.49 -4.03
N SER A 282 -16.08 -1.22 -3.25
CA SER A 282 -14.65 -1.36 -3.52
C SER A 282 -14.13 -2.79 -3.33
N LYS A 283 -12.85 -3.00 -3.66
CA LYS A 283 -12.14 -4.28 -3.42
C LYS A 283 -12.06 -4.66 -1.94
N LEU A 284 -12.37 -3.73 -1.01
CA LEU A 284 -12.48 -4.05 0.41
C LEU A 284 -13.54 -5.13 0.68
N ARG A 285 -14.58 -5.24 -0.14
CA ARG A 285 -15.57 -6.32 -0.03
C ARG A 285 -14.94 -7.71 -0.17
N LEU A 286 -13.95 -7.85 -1.06
CA LEU A 286 -13.24 -9.12 -1.27
C LEU A 286 -12.36 -9.48 -0.05
N LEU A 287 -11.83 -8.47 0.63
CA LEU A 287 -10.97 -8.65 1.80
C LEU A 287 -11.79 -8.94 3.07
N LEU A 288 -12.88 -8.19 3.28
CA LEU A 288 -13.68 -8.25 4.51
C LEU A 288 -14.82 -9.26 4.45
N GLY A 289 -15.34 -9.56 3.25
CA GLY A 289 -16.41 -10.53 3.04
C GLY A 289 -17.83 -10.01 3.32
N ASP A 290 -18.82 -10.73 2.80
CA ASP A 290 -20.24 -10.34 2.86
C ASP A 290 -20.84 -10.43 4.27
N LEU A 291 -20.33 -11.34 5.09
CA LEU A 291 -20.76 -11.49 6.48
C LEU A 291 -20.39 -10.26 7.31
N TRP A 292 -19.17 -9.74 7.13
CA TRP A 292 -18.72 -8.51 7.77
C TRP A 292 -19.64 -7.33 7.41
N VAL A 293 -19.97 -7.22 6.11
CA VAL A 293 -20.84 -6.18 5.57
C VAL A 293 -22.24 -6.27 6.19
N ALA A 294 -22.87 -7.45 6.18
CA ALA A 294 -24.22 -7.65 6.71
C ALA A 294 -24.33 -7.31 8.21
N ARG A 295 -23.31 -7.67 9.01
CA ARG A 295 -23.24 -7.36 10.44
C ARG A 295 -23.11 -5.86 10.71
N HIS A 296 -22.23 -5.16 9.98
CA HIS A 296 -22.06 -3.72 10.15
C HIS A 296 -23.29 -2.94 9.67
N GLU A 297 -24.04 -3.45 8.67
CA GLU A 297 -25.36 -2.91 8.32
C GLU A 297 -26.40 -3.11 9.41
N ALA A 298 -26.44 -4.28 10.05
CA ALA A 298 -27.30 -4.51 11.20
C ALA A 298 -26.96 -3.56 12.35
N LYS A 299 -25.66 -3.34 12.62
CA LYS A 299 -25.18 -2.38 13.62
C LYS A 299 -25.60 -0.94 13.30
N ALA A 300 -25.44 -0.49 12.05
CA ALA A 300 -25.89 0.84 11.62
C ALA A 300 -27.41 1.02 11.79
N ARG A 301 -28.22 0.02 11.39
CA ARG A 301 -29.68 0.03 11.59
C ARG A 301 -30.07 0.05 13.06
N HIS A 302 -29.36 -0.70 13.90
CA HIS A 302 -29.60 -0.70 15.35
C HIS A 302 -29.35 0.68 15.99
N HIS A 303 -28.28 1.37 15.58
CA HIS A 303 -28.04 2.74 16.03
C HIS A 303 -29.10 3.72 15.51
N ALA A 304 -29.53 3.61 14.25
CA ALA A 304 -30.60 4.43 13.70
C ALA A 304 -31.93 4.26 14.47
N ALA A 305 -32.34 3.01 14.74
CA ALA A 305 -33.54 2.71 15.52
C ALA A 305 -33.44 3.22 16.97
N SER A 306 -32.24 3.16 17.57
CA SER A 306 -32.02 3.70 18.92
C SER A 306 -32.08 5.22 18.96
N CYS A 307 -31.59 5.90 17.92
CA CYS A 307 -31.77 7.34 17.74
C CYS A 307 -33.26 7.70 17.65
N GLU A 308 -34.03 7.04 16.78
CA GLU A 308 -35.46 7.28 16.61
C GLU A 308 -36.21 7.12 17.93
N ARG A 309 -36.03 5.98 18.62
CA ARG A 309 -36.67 5.72 19.91
C ARG A 309 -36.34 6.78 20.94
N LEU A 310 -35.07 7.19 21.08
CA LEU A 310 -34.67 8.17 22.09
C LEU A 310 -35.13 9.59 21.75
N ALA A 311 -35.03 10.00 20.48
CA ALA A 311 -35.45 11.32 20.02
C ALA A 311 -36.96 11.53 20.18
N TRP A 312 -37.76 10.51 19.84
CA TRP A 312 -39.23 10.59 19.85
C TRP A 312 -39.87 10.14 21.16
N SER A 313 -39.14 9.49 22.07
CA SER A 313 -39.68 8.98 23.35
C SER A 313 -40.49 10.01 24.15
N LYS A 314 -39.97 11.24 24.27
CA LYS A 314 -40.65 12.32 25.00
C LYS A 314 -41.92 12.78 24.31
N VAL A 315 -41.92 12.85 22.97
CA VAL A 315 -43.09 13.24 22.17
C VAL A 315 -44.14 12.14 22.23
N ALA A 316 -43.74 10.88 22.06
CA ALA A 316 -44.63 9.72 22.14
C ALA A 316 -45.34 9.64 23.50
N ALA A 317 -44.65 9.95 24.60
CA ALA A 317 -45.23 9.98 25.94
C ALA A 317 -46.27 11.10 26.16
N THR A 318 -46.26 12.14 25.32
CA THR A 318 -47.25 13.24 25.39
C THR A 318 -48.50 12.99 24.57
N VAL A 319 -48.51 11.97 23.70
CA VAL A 319 -49.70 11.56 22.94
C VAL A 319 -50.55 10.67 23.85
N PRO A 320 -51.83 11.01 24.10
CA PRO A 320 -52.73 10.16 24.88
C PRO A 320 -52.78 8.75 24.28
N ALA A 321 -52.71 7.72 25.12
CA ALA A 321 -53.01 6.36 24.66
C ALA A 321 -54.44 6.36 24.13
N ASP A 322 -54.65 5.82 22.92
CA ASP A 322 -55.98 5.67 22.33
C ASP A 322 -56.88 4.94 23.34
N THR A 323 -57.84 5.66 23.91
CA THR A 323 -58.92 5.11 24.75
C THR A 323 -59.98 4.38 23.92
N SER A 324 -59.71 4.09 22.64
CA SER A 324 -60.64 3.36 21.77
C SER A 324 -60.93 1.94 22.27
N ALA A 325 -60.07 1.36 23.11
CA ALA A 325 -60.33 0.06 23.74
C ALA A 325 -61.26 0.13 24.98
N GLU A 326 -61.53 1.31 25.56
CA GLU A 326 -62.45 1.45 26.71
C GLU A 326 -63.90 1.79 26.30
N LEU A 327 -64.14 2.18 25.05
CA LEU A 327 -65.49 2.45 24.54
C LEU A 327 -66.22 1.16 24.10
N ASP A 328 -65.49 0.16 23.57
CA ASP A 328 -66.09 -1.11 23.15
C ASP A 328 -66.51 -2.01 24.35
N ALA A 329 -66.01 -1.75 25.55
CA ALA A 329 -66.39 -2.48 26.77
C ALA A 329 -67.58 -1.86 27.53
N ARG A 330 -68.08 -0.69 27.11
CA ARG A 330 -69.28 -0.06 27.68
C ARG A 330 -70.54 -0.22 26.80
N GLU A 331 -70.40 -0.79 25.62
CA GLU A 331 -71.51 -1.09 24.70
C GLU A 331 -71.80 -2.61 24.53
N ALA A 332 -71.19 -3.48 25.35
CA ALA A 332 -71.46 -4.93 25.41
C ALA A 332 -72.15 -5.34 26.71
#